data_AF-Q22TJ0-F1
#
_entry.id   AF-Q22TJ0-F1
#
_cell.length_a   1.000
_cell.length_b   1.000
_cell.length_c   1.000
_cell.angle_alpha   90.00
_cell.angle_beta   90.00
_cell.angle_gamma   90.00
#
_symmetry.space_group_name_H-M   'P 1'
#
loop_
_entity.id
_entity.type
_entity.pdbx_description
1 polymer ?
#
loop_
_entity_poly.entity_id
_entity_poly.type
_entity_poly.pdbx_seq_one_letter_code
_entity_poly.pdbx_strand_id
1 'polypeptide(L)'
;MFYINILLVYLILIKYIKSTQPGLDVNCSANGQTCQLGDCPYVFPFVWINDNQSCQIQDCSAQTFPANGLTDLFCASCPPDILTTKSQKYSNVDGTQCIASSATCGNQRLPNTWSDKDCQLCYSSSYYATTDKSKCVKSQATCSQNRAANTWNDSDCSLCSPSTPYANVNLSKCVNSSTTCGTKRSTSNLWSDDECKLCYDDGYKASLNLQSCLNCKATSNLTDKICSQCNGGNDGELQYANSEGTACVAIDCEKGENWTNADCIICNPKAPYASNDKSICISVTFSGFFGLNYIIIYLLYLFI
;
A
#
# COMPACT_ATOMS: atom_id res chain seq x y z
N MET A 1 -53.77 52.79 -3.33
CA MET A 1 -52.75 53.31 -2.38
C MET A 1 -52.48 52.37 -1.20
N PHE A 2 -53.49 51.71 -0.61
CA PHE A 2 -53.30 50.80 0.54
C PHE A 2 -52.38 49.58 0.29
N TYR A 3 -52.48 48.93 -0.87
CA TYR A 3 -51.66 47.75 -1.21
C TYR A 3 -50.15 48.04 -1.35
N ILE A 4 -49.77 49.25 -1.76
CA ILE A 4 -48.36 49.64 -1.90
C ILE A 4 -47.69 49.78 -0.53
N ASN A 5 -48.41 50.30 0.47
CA ASN A 5 -47.89 50.46 1.83
C ASN A 5 -47.72 49.10 2.53
N ILE A 6 -48.63 48.14 2.33
CA ILE A 6 -48.51 46.79 2.89
C ILE A 6 -47.32 46.03 2.26
N LEU A 7 -47.12 46.15 0.94
CA LEU A 7 -45.98 45.54 0.25
C LEU A 7 -44.64 46.14 0.72
N LEU A 8 -44.58 47.45 0.93
CA LEU A 8 -43.39 48.13 1.47
C LEU A 8 -43.06 47.68 2.89
N VAL A 9 -44.07 47.59 3.78
CA VAL A 9 -43.87 47.10 5.15
C VAL A 9 -43.42 45.63 5.16
N TYR A 10 -43.99 44.78 4.29
CA TYR A 10 -43.59 43.38 4.16
C TYR A 10 -42.15 43.22 3.65
N LEU A 11 -41.75 44.00 2.64
CA LEU A 11 -40.37 44.01 2.12
C LEU A 11 -39.35 44.57 3.11
N ILE A 12 -39.76 45.53 3.94
CA ILE A 12 -38.92 46.03 5.05
C ILE A 12 -38.80 44.95 6.12
N LEU A 13 -39.89 44.31 6.55
CA LEU A 13 -39.84 43.22 7.53
C LEU A 13 -38.99 42.03 7.06
N ILE A 14 -39.05 41.65 5.78
CA ILE A 14 -38.16 40.60 5.23
C ILE A 14 -36.68 40.99 5.33
N LYS A 15 -36.33 42.28 5.17
CA LYS A 15 -34.94 42.74 5.35
C LYS A 15 -34.48 42.74 6.81
N TYR A 16 -35.41 42.79 7.78
CA TYR A 16 -35.10 42.88 9.21
C TYR A 16 -35.09 41.53 9.95
N ILE A 17 -35.47 40.41 9.32
CA ILE A 17 -35.36 39.06 9.91
C ILE A 17 -33.99 38.42 9.58
N LYS A 18 -32.92 39.21 9.48
CA LYS A 18 -31.58 38.64 9.60
C LYS A 18 -31.35 38.35 11.08
N SER A 19 -31.81 37.18 11.51
CA SER A 19 -31.48 36.65 12.84
C SER A 19 -29.96 36.62 12.94
N THR A 20 -29.40 37.44 13.82
CA THR A 20 -27.97 37.38 14.16
C THR A 20 -27.68 35.95 14.59
N GLN A 21 -26.65 35.37 13.99
CA GLN A 21 -26.23 34.02 14.33
C GLN A 21 -24.97 34.12 15.18
N PRO A 22 -25.09 34.12 16.52
CA PRO A 22 -23.91 34.13 17.38
C PRO A 22 -23.06 32.87 17.10
N GLY A 23 -21.75 33.04 17.25
CA GLY A 23 -20.81 31.94 17.19
C GLY A 23 -20.98 30.93 18.30
N LEU A 24 -20.17 29.88 18.25
CA LEU A 24 -19.99 28.92 19.32
C LEU A 24 -18.88 29.43 20.24
N ASP A 25 -19.00 29.06 21.51
CA ASP A 25 -18.00 29.32 22.53
C ASP A 25 -16.68 28.60 22.21
N VAL A 26 -15.59 29.35 22.26
CA VAL A 26 -14.22 28.87 22.10
C VAL A 26 -13.29 29.50 23.13
N ASN A 27 -12.17 28.82 23.39
CA ASN A 27 -11.13 29.31 24.30
C ASN A 27 -10.02 29.99 23.50
N CYS A 28 -9.96 31.33 23.54
CA CYS A 28 -8.95 32.09 22.81
C CYS A 28 -7.56 32.11 23.46
N SER A 29 -7.47 31.92 24.78
CA SER A 29 -6.18 31.87 25.48
C SER A 29 -6.11 30.67 26.42
N ALA A 30 -4.88 30.24 26.74
CA ALA A 30 -4.65 29.21 27.75
C ALA A 30 -5.17 29.59 29.15
N ASN A 31 -5.41 30.89 29.39
CA ASN A 31 -5.87 31.45 30.65
C ASN A 31 -7.35 31.90 30.63
N GLY A 32 -8.08 31.71 29.52
CA GLY A 32 -9.54 31.66 29.47
C GLY A 32 -10.34 32.90 29.91
N GLN A 33 -9.79 34.12 29.84
CA GLN A 33 -10.47 35.27 30.48
C GLN A 33 -10.71 36.51 29.62
N THR A 34 -10.11 36.65 28.43
CA THR A 34 -10.29 37.86 27.61
C THR A 34 -10.39 37.56 26.12
N CYS A 35 -11.46 38.02 25.48
CA CYS A 35 -11.59 38.04 24.01
C CYS A 35 -10.99 39.30 23.38
N GLN A 36 -9.88 39.79 23.94
CA GLN A 36 -9.23 41.02 23.52
C GLN A 36 -8.32 40.76 22.30
N LEU A 37 -7.92 41.84 21.61
CA LEU A 37 -6.93 41.78 20.55
C LEU A 37 -5.62 41.22 21.10
N GLY A 38 -5.18 40.08 20.55
CA GLY A 38 -3.98 39.35 20.99
C GLY A 38 -4.27 37.97 21.58
N ASP A 39 -5.47 37.78 22.15
CA ASP A 39 -5.94 36.46 22.62
C ASP A 39 -6.66 35.73 21.49
N CYS A 40 -7.64 36.37 20.86
CA CYS A 40 -8.29 35.83 19.66
C CYS A 40 -7.62 36.39 18.40
N PRO A 41 -7.55 35.62 17.30
CA PRO A 41 -7.04 36.10 16.02
C PRO A 41 -7.98 37.18 15.49
N TYR A 42 -7.38 38.25 14.99
CA TYR A 42 -8.09 39.32 14.34
C TYR A 42 -8.56 38.87 12.96
N VAL A 43 -9.88 38.86 12.73
CA VAL A 43 -10.48 38.42 11.47
C VAL A 43 -11.50 39.46 11.02
N PHE A 44 -11.08 40.46 10.24
CA PHE A 44 -12.00 41.49 9.74
C PHE A 44 -13.05 40.88 8.78
N PRO A 45 -14.34 41.27 8.85
CA PRO A 45 -14.97 42.24 9.75
C PRO A 45 -15.63 41.62 11.00
N PHE A 46 -15.25 40.41 11.39
CA PHE A 46 -15.84 39.69 12.51
C PHE A 46 -15.32 40.23 13.85
N VAL A 47 -16.22 40.35 14.82
CA VAL A 47 -15.95 40.89 16.15
C VAL A 47 -16.09 39.77 17.18
N TRP A 48 -15.06 39.57 17.98
CA TRP A 48 -15.11 38.67 19.13
C TRP A 48 -15.77 39.37 20.33
N ILE A 49 -16.65 38.66 21.02
CA ILE A 49 -17.31 39.09 22.25
C ILE A 49 -17.06 38.08 23.37
N ASN A 50 -16.99 38.56 24.61
CA ASN A 50 -16.91 37.71 25.79
C ASN A 50 -18.30 37.20 26.17
N ASP A 51 -18.42 35.90 26.42
CA ASP A 51 -19.58 35.27 27.05
C ASP A 51 -19.14 34.40 28.23
N ASN A 52 -19.23 34.97 29.43
CA ASN A 52 -19.10 34.24 30.70
C ASN A 52 -17.92 33.25 30.81
N GLN A 53 -16.71 33.68 30.39
CA GLN A 53 -15.41 32.95 30.35
C GLN A 53 -15.04 32.28 29.02
N SER A 54 -15.89 32.39 28.01
CA SER A 54 -15.60 31.95 26.64
C SER A 54 -15.62 33.12 25.67
N CYS A 55 -15.07 32.89 24.48
CA CYS A 55 -15.14 33.82 23.37
C CYS A 55 -16.02 33.27 22.27
N GLN A 56 -16.81 34.14 21.66
CA GLN A 56 -17.56 33.82 20.47
C GLN A 56 -17.56 34.99 19.51
N ILE A 57 -17.74 34.72 18.23
CA ILE A 57 -17.96 35.76 17.23
C ILE A 57 -19.39 36.27 17.35
N GLN A 58 -19.56 37.60 17.37
CA GLN A 58 -20.86 38.25 17.60
C GLN A 58 -21.94 37.82 16.61
N ASP A 59 -21.59 37.68 15.34
CA ASP A 59 -22.52 37.27 14.29
C ASP A 59 -21.78 36.60 13.12
N CYS A 60 -21.89 35.27 13.06
CA CYS A 60 -21.36 34.45 11.96
C CYS A 60 -22.11 34.67 10.63
N SER A 61 -23.28 35.32 10.65
CA SER A 61 -24.06 35.64 9.46
C SER A 61 -23.81 37.06 8.93
N ALA A 62 -22.98 37.84 9.63
CA ALA A 62 -22.80 39.26 9.35
C ALA A 62 -22.26 39.52 7.94
N GLN A 63 -21.37 38.67 7.43
CA GLN A 63 -20.69 38.81 6.15
C GLN A 63 -20.24 37.46 5.56
N THR A 64 -19.81 37.46 4.29
CA THR A 64 -19.09 36.33 3.69
C THR A 64 -17.78 36.09 4.44
N PHE A 65 -17.43 34.83 4.66
CA PHE A 65 -16.20 34.47 5.34
C PHE A 65 -14.98 35.02 4.58
N PRO A 66 -13.89 35.39 5.29
CA PRO A 66 -12.67 35.81 4.64
C PRO A 66 -12.15 34.71 3.71
N ALA A 67 -11.63 35.12 2.56
CA ALA A 67 -11.06 34.18 1.60
C ALA A 67 -9.74 33.54 2.09
N ASN A 68 -9.04 34.19 3.04
CA ASN A 68 -7.77 33.77 3.59
C ASN A 68 -7.68 34.17 5.07
N GLY A 69 -6.73 33.57 5.80
CA GLY A 69 -6.46 33.91 7.21
C GLY A 69 -7.45 33.28 8.19
N LEU A 70 -8.22 32.27 7.76
CA LEU A 70 -9.01 31.45 8.67
C LEU A 70 -8.08 30.70 9.63
N THR A 71 -8.59 30.48 10.84
CA THR A 71 -7.90 29.76 11.91
C THR A 71 -8.86 28.73 12.49
N ASP A 72 -8.33 27.69 13.13
CA ASP A 72 -9.15 26.72 13.85
C ASP A 72 -10.08 27.41 14.85
N LEU A 73 -9.62 28.47 15.51
CA LEU A 73 -10.42 29.20 16.47
C LEU A 73 -11.61 29.92 15.82
N PHE A 74 -11.38 30.56 14.68
CA PHE A 74 -12.46 31.14 13.88
C PHE A 74 -13.44 30.07 13.42
N CYS A 75 -12.95 28.98 12.85
CA CYS A 75 -13.78 27.89 12.35
C CYS A 75 -14.54 27.16 13.46
N ALA A 76 -13.97 27.07 14.66
CA ALA A 76 -14.64 26.48 15.81
C ALA A 76 -15.77 27.39 16.32
N SER A 77 -15.62 28.72 16.26
CA SER A 77 -16.69 29.65 16.65
C SER A 77 -17.74 29.82 15.55
N CYS A 78 -17.33 30.01 14.30
CA CYS A 78 -18.22 30.15 13.15
C CYS A 78 -17.98 29.05 12.11
N PRO A 79 -18.32 27.78 12.38
CA PRO A 79 -18.24 26.75 11.35
C PRO A 79 -19.31 27.02 10.27
N PRO A 80 -19.07 26.78 8.97
CA PRO A 80 -20.08 26.99 7.94
C PRO A 80 -21.37 26.16 8.13
N ASP A 81 -21.26 25.04 8.85
CA ASP A 81 -22.35 24.15 9.22
C ASP A 81 -22.88 24.40 10.65
N ILE A 82 -22.75 25.63 11.15
CA ILE A 82 -23.12 26.04 12.52
C ILE A 82 -24.59 25.76 12.88
N LEU A 83 -25.51 25.77 11.90
CA LEU A 83 -26.93 25.45 12.12
C LEU A 83 -27.25 23.96 12.09
N THR A 84 -26.31 23.11 11.69
CA THR A 84 -26.53 21.67 11.49
C THR A 84 -25.56 20.87 12.35
N THR A 85 -24.48 20.37 11.76
CA THR A 85 -23.57 19.40 12.36
C THR A 85 -22.44 20.02 13.16
N LYS A 86 -22.13 21.32 12.94
CA LYS A 86 -21.03 22.04 13.62
C LYS A 86 -19.69 21.28 13.56
N SER A 87 -19.50 20.56 12.46
CA SER A 87 -18.39 19.62 12.27
C SER A 87 -17.18 20.30 11.64
N GLN A 88 -17.38 21.41 10.91
CA GLN A 88 -16.33 22.12 10.18
C GLN A 88 -15.53 23.08 11.08
N LYS A 89 -14.96 22.55 12.15
CA LYS A 89 -14.35 23.34 13.23
C LYS A 89 -12.85 23.62 13.07
N TYR A 90 -12.21 23.12 12.01
CA TYR A 90 -10.78 23.31 11.78
C TYR A 90 -10.55 24.07 10.48
N SER A 91 -9.51 24.87 10.42
CA SER A 91 -9.05 25.50 9.18
C SER A 91 -8.18 24.52 8.41
N ASN A 92 -8.28 24.55 7.07
CA ASN A 92 -7.28 23.93 6.21
C ASN A 92 -5.92 24.65 6.32
N VAL A 93 -4.86 24.04 5.78
CA VAL A 93 -3.50 24.59 5.93
C VAL A 93 -3.29 25.92 5.22
N ASP A 94 -4.05 26.19 4.16
CA ASP A 94 -3.99 27.44 3.41
C ASP A 94 -4.76 28.58 4.12
N GLY A 95 -5.53 28.29 5.17
CA GLY A 95 -6.33 29.29 5.87
C GLY A 95 -7.50 29.82 5.04
N THR A 96 -8.00 29.04 4.08
CA THR A 96 -9.02 29.47 3.11
C THR A 96 -10.39 28.84 3.37
N GLN A 97 -10.46 27.71 4.06
CA GLN A 97 -11.70 26.99 4.32
C GLN A 97 -11.75 26.38 5.73
N CYS A 98 -12.95 26.40 6.31
CA CYS A 98 -13.28 25.60 7.48
C CYS A 98 -13.73 24.19 7.03
N ILE A 99 -13.19 23.16 7.65
CA ILE A 99 -13.29 21.77 7.21
C ILE A 99 -13.58 20.83 8.37
N ALA A 100 -14.24 19.71 8.06
CA ALA A 100 -14.63 18.68 9.02
C ALA A 100 -13.52 17.62 9.19
N SER A 101 -12.29 18.05 9.46
CA SER A 101 -11.22 17.12 9.86
C SER A 101 -11.48 16.60 11.27
N SER A 102 -10.93 15.43 11.60
CA SER A 102 -11.02 14.84 12.94
C SER A 102 -10.23 15.62 14.00
N ALA A 103 -9.20 16.36 13.58
CA ALA A 103 -8.34 17.19 14.43
C ALA A 103 -7.77 18.39 13.64
N THR A 104 -7.06 19.29 14.31
CA THR A 104 -6.39 20.44 13.69
C THR A 104 -5.48 20.02 12.52
N CYS A 105 -5.40 20.87 11.49
CA CYS A 105 -4.45 20.71 10.39
C CYS A 105 -3.08 21.35 10.67
N GLY A 106 -2.95 22.08 11.78
CA GLY A 106 -1.74 22.79 12.16
C GLY A 106 -0.75 21.94 12.97
N ASN A 107 0.31 22.59 13.43
CA ASN A 107 1.43 21.97 14.16
C ASN A 107 1.05 21.39 15.54
N GLN A 108 -0.14 21.70 16.05
CA GLN A 108 -0.63 21.20 17.34
C GLN A 108 -1.32 19.83 17.22
N ARG A 109 -1.39 19.26 16.01
CA ARG A 109 -1.99 17.93 15.82
C ARG A 109 -1.12 16.87 16.49
N LEU A 110 -1.74 16.01 17.30
CA LEU A 110 -1.04 14.89 17.93
C LEU A 110 -0.48 13.93 16.85
N PRO A 111 0.79 13.48 16.97
CA PRO A 111 1.34 12.48 16.06
C PRO A 111 0.50 11.20 16.02
N ASN A 112 0.60 10.46 14.92
CA ASN A 112 -0.07 9.17 14.70
C ASN A 112 -1.61 9.24 14.64
N THR A 113 -2.18 10.43 14.41
CA THR A 113 -3.62 10.65 14.30
C THR A 113 -4.10 11.04 12.90
N TRP A 114 -3.19 11.15 11.92
CA TRP A 114 -3.58 11.48 10.56
C TRP A 114 -4.36 10.33 9.89
N SER A 115 -5.39 10.69 9.15
CA SER A 115 -6.09 9.78 8.23
C SER A 115 -6.05 10.37 6.82
N ASP A 116 -6.25 9.53 5.80
CA ASP A 116 -6.30 10.02 4.41
C ASP A 116 -7.38 11.08 4.23
N LYS A 117 -8.56 10.88 4.83
CA LYS A 117 -9.64 11.85 4.81
C LYS A 117 -9.20 13.20 5.40
N ASP A 118 -8.46 13.17 6.51
CA ASP A 118 -7.94 14.39 7.12
C ASP A 118 -6.91 15.07 6.23
N CYS A 119 -5.97 14.31 5.66
CA CYS A 119 -4.96 14.87 4.75
C CYS A 119 -5.62 15.52 3.52
N GLN A 120 -6.65 14.90 2.98
CA GLN A 120 -7.38 15.41 1.83
C GLN A 120 -8.17 16.69 2.14
N LEU A 121 -8.77 16.77 3.33
CA LEU A 121 -9.45 17.97 3.79
C LEU A 121 -8.45 19.10 4.11
N CYS A 122 -7.37 18.78 4.82
CA CYS A 122 -6.39 19.76 5.28
C CYS A 122 -5.55 20.35 4.15
N TYR A 123 -5.19 19.56 3.14
CA TYR A 123 -4.28 19.97 2.05
C TYR A 123 -4.96 19.96 0.68
N SER A 124 -5.14 18.76 0.10
CA SER A 124 -5.86 18.55 -1.16
C SER A 124 -6.09 17.06 -1.38
N SER A 125 -6.92 16.69 -2.36
CA SER A 125 -7.22 15.29 -2.69
C SER A 125 -6.00 14.40 -3.00
N SER A 126 -4.85 15.00 -3.33
CA SER A 126 -3.59 14.30 -3.62
C SER A 126 -2.71 13.99 -2.40
N TYR A 127 -3.15 14.35 -1.20
CA TYR A 127 -2.43 14.07 0.05
C TYR A 127 -3.04 12.88 0.79
N TYR A 128 -2.16 12.06 1.36
CA TYR A 128 -2.50 10.86 2.10
C TYR A 128 -1.71 10.82 3.42
N ALA A 129 -2.26 10.17 4.44
CA ALA A 129 -1.55 10.01 5.70
C ALA A 129 -0.43 8.98 5.51
N THR A 130 0.74 9.21 6.11
CA THR A 130 1.82 8.21 6.13
C THR A 130 1.39 6.94 6.84
N THR A 131 2.10 5.82 6.64
CA THR A 131 1.73 4.52 7.23
C THR A 131 1.74 4.54 8.76
N ASP A 132 2.63 5.32 9.38
CA ASP A 132 2.68 5.58 10.82
C ASP A 132 1.69 6.65 11.30
N LYS A 133 0.95 7.29 10.37
CA LYS A 133 -0.01 8.37 10.61
C LYS A 133 0.60 9.63 11.23
N SER A 134 1.91 9.81 11.13
CA SER A 134 2.62 10.95 11.73
C SER A 134 2.45 12.25 10.94
N LYS A 135 2.25 12.17 9.63
CA LYS A 135 2.12 13.34 8.73
C LYS A 135 1.29 13.03 7.48
N CYS A 136 1.02 14.07 6.69
CA CYS A 136 0.47 13.95 5.34
C CYS A 136 1.58 14.07 4.29
N VAL A 137 1.49 13.27 3.23
CA VAL A 137 2.42 13.30 2.10
C VAL A 137 1.66 13.27 0.78
N LYS A 138 2.23 13.91 -0.24
CA LYS A 138 1.69 13.91 -1.60
C LYS A 138 2.14 12.64 -2.34
N SER A 139 1.41 11.56 -2.16
CA SER A 139 1.63 10.25 -2.80
C SER A 139 0.66 10.07 -3.98
N GLN A 140 0.98 9.19 -4.93
CA GLN A 140 0.07 8.90 -6.06
C GLN A 140 -1.21 8.17 -5.62
N ALA A 141 -1.15 7.47 -4.49
CA ALA A 141 -2.27 6.75 -3.88
C ALA A 141 -2.13 6.70 -2.35
N THR A 142 -3.16 6.17 -1.68
CA THR A 142 -3.16 5.95 -0.23
C THR A 142 -1.91 5.18 0.25
N CYS A 143 -1.36 5.60 1.38
CA CYS A 143 -0.30 4.86 2.08
C CYS A 143 -0.85 3.80 3.05
N SER A 144 -2.17 3.66 3.12
CA SER A 144 -2.84 2.70 3.99
C SER A 144 -2.84 1.29 3.40
N GLN A 145 -3.27 0.32 4.22
CA GLN A 145 -3.42 -1.09 3.81
C GLN A 145 -4.45 -1.29 2.68
N ASN A 146 -5.30 -0.30 2.40
CA ASN A 146 -6.31 -0.37 1.34
C ASN A 146 -5.76 0.01 -0.04
N ARG A 147 -4.45 0.30 -0.16
CA ARG A 147 -3.83 0.55 -1.47
C ARG A 147 -3.96 -0.70 -2.35
N ALA A 148 -4.34 -0.50 -3.61
CA ALA A 148 -4.39 -1.59 -4.58
C ALA A 148 -3.03 -2.29 -4.69
N ALA A 149 -3.03 -3.62 -4.68
CA ALA A 149 -1.83 -4.41 -4.91
C ALA A 149 -1.19 -4.05 -6.26
N ASN A 150 0.12 -4.23 -6.35
CA ASN A 150 0.91 -4.00 -7.56
C ASN A 150 0.94 -2.54 -8.04
N THR A 151 0.76 -1.58 -7.13
CA THR A 151 0.79 -0.14 -7.45
C THR A 151 1.86 0.64 -6.69
N TRP A 152 2.60 0.02 -5.78
CA TRP A 152 3.68 0.69 -5.06
C TRP A 152 4.85 1.02 -6.01
N ASN A 153 5.51 2.13 -5.76
CA ASN A 153 6.77 2.50 -6.39
C ASN A 153 7.69 3.15 -5.35
N ASP A 154 8.97 3.28 -5.66
CA ASP A 154 9.97 3.82 -4.72
C ASP A 154 9.65 5.25 -4.27
N SER A 155 9.10 6.09 -5.16
CA SER A 155 8.70 7.46 -4.81
C SER A 155 7.63 7.44 -3.73
N ASP A 156 6.59 6.63 -3.90
CA ASP A 156 5.53 6.51 -2.91
C ASP A 156 6.02 5.82 -1.63
N CYS A 157 6.87 4.80 -1.73
CA CYS A 157 7.41 4.11 -0.56
C CYS A 157 8.26 5.07 0.31
N SER A 158 9.16 5.83 -0.30
CA SER A 158 9.98 6.82 0.41
C SER A 158 9.16 7.92 1.11
N LEU A 159 8.01 8.29 0.54
CA LEU A 159 7.09 9.26 1.14
C LEU A 159 6.23 8.64 2.25
N CYS A 160 5.59 7.50 1.96
CA CYS A 160 4.61 6.84 2.81
C CYS A 160 5.22 6.12 4.02
N SER A 161 6.40 5.52 3.83
CA SER A 161 7.10 4.71 4.82
C SER A 161 8.62 4.89 4.71
N PRO A 162 9.18 5.98 5.27
CA PRO A 162 10.60 6.30 5.12
C PRO A 162 11.58 5.21 5.63
N SER A 163 11.13 4.33 6.53
CA SER A 163 11.92 3.18 7.01
C SER A 163 11.93 2.00 6.05
N THR A 164 11.06 1.99 5.03
CA THR A 164 10.99 0.99 3.96
C THR A 164 10.88 1.69 2.60
N PRO A 165 11.93 2.40 2.14
CA PRO A 165 11.79 3.38 1.08
C PRO A 165 11.65 2.82 -0.34
N TYR A 166 11.76 1.50 -0.54
CA TYR A 166 11.76 0.87 -1.87
C TYR A 166 10.56 -0.04 -2.05
N ALA A 167 9.99 -0.09 -3.25
CA ALA A 167 8.96 -1.08 -3.59
C ALA A 167 9.61 -2.44 -3.89
N ASN A 168 8.95 -3.53 -3.50
CA ASN A 168 9.36 -4.87 -3.94
C ASN A 168 9.08 -5.05 -5.45
N VAL A 169 9.64 -6.09 -6.08
CA VAL A 169 9.50 -6.27 -7.54
C VAL A 169 8.07 -6.51 -8.01
N ASN A 170 7.22 -7.03 -7.11
CA ASN A 170 5.79 -7.25 -7.37
C ASN A 170 4.96 -5.98 -7.14
N LEU A 171 5.58 -4.86 -6.72
CA LEU A 171 4.90 -3.59 -6.42
C LEU A 171 3.77 -3.72 -5.38
N SER A 172 3.83 -4.76 -4.54
CA SER A 172 2.79 -5.12 -3.58
C SER A 172 3.05 -4.56 -2.20
N LYS A 173 4.31 -4.25 -1.86
CA LYS A 173 4.70 -3.70 -0.56
C LYS A 173 5.98 -2.87 -0.64
N CYS A 174 6.16 -2.01 0.35
CA CYS A 174 7.41 -1.28 0.58
C CYS A 174 8.35 -2.08 1.49
N VAL A 175 9.64 -2.06 1.22
CA VAL A 175 10.66 -2.85 1.90
C VAL A 175 11.89 -2.03 2.24
N ASN A 176 12.59 -2.43 3.32
CA ASN A 176 13.86 -1.84 3.73
C ASN A 176 15.03 -2.51 2.98
N SER A 177 15.04 -2.37 1.66
CA SER A 177 16.19 -2.75 0.84
C SER A 177 17.26 -1.66 0.91
N SER A 178 18.53 -1.98 0.64
CA SER A 178 19.58 -0.96 0.51
C SER A 178 19.46 -0.14 -0.79
N THR A 179 18.74 -0.65 -1.79
CA THR A 179 18.52 -0.01 -3.10
C THR A 179 17.24 -0.51 -3.78
N THR A 180 16.86 0.10 -4.91
CA THR A 180 15.69 -0.28 -5.71
C THR A 180 15.71 -1.76 -6.09
N CYS A 181 14.64 -2.46 -5.74
CA CYS A 181 14.47 -3.87 -6.08
C CYS A 181 14.38 -4.09 -7.60
N GLY A 182 14.83 -5.25 -8.08
CA GLY A 182 14.76 -5.59 -9.52
C GLY A 182 15.89 -5.01 -10.38
N THR A 183 16.74 -4.14 -9.83
CA THR A 183 17.88 -3.57 -10.55
C THR A 183 19.14 -4.43 -10.36
N LYS A 184 20.03 -4.41 -11.37
CA LYS A 184 21.38 -4.94 -11.20
C LYS A 184 22.10 -4.06 -10.19
N ARG A 185 22.72 -4.68 -9.19
CA ARG A 185 23.43 -3.91 -8.18
C ARG A 185 24.89 -3.68 -8.55
N SER A 186 25.44 -2.59 -8.03
CA SER A 186 26.87 -2.27 -8.11
C SER A 186 27.69 -3.29 -7.31
N THR A 187 28.98 -3.42 -7.63
CA THR A 187 29.94 -4.20 -6.81
C THR A 187 30.06 -3.69 -5.38
N SER A 188 29.66 -2.45 -5.11
CA SER A 188 29.64 -1.84 -3.78
C SER A 188 28.38 -2.13 -2.97
N ASN A 189 27.35 -2.74 -3.58
CA ASN A 189 26.09 -3.06 -2.91
C ASN A 189 25.60 -4.42 -3.38
N LEU A 190 26.14 -5.50 -2.81
CA LEU A 190 25.81 -6.86 -3.26
C LEU A 190 24.47 -7.33 -2.67
N TRP A 191 23.82 -8.29 -3.32
CA TRP A 191 22.62 -8.92 -2.78
C TRP A 191 22.97 -9.83 -1.60
N SER A 192 22.16 -9.78 -0.56
CA SER A 192 22.09 -10.78 0.51
C SER A 192 20.81 -11.61 0.41
N ASP A 193 20.77 -12.77 1.07
CA ASP A 193 19.57 -13.62 1.13
C ASP A 193 18.37 -12.85 1.73
N ASP A 194 18.61 -12.08 2.79
CA ASP A 194 17.57 -11.25 3.41
C ASP A 194 17.02 -10.19 2.45
N GLU A 195 17.89 -9.54 1.68
CA GLU A 195 17.44 -8.57 0.68
C GLU A 195 16.71 -9.21 -0.49
N CYS A 196 17.13 -10.39 -0.93
CA CYS A 196 16.42 -11.14 -1.95
C CYS A 196 15.01 -11.50 -1.47
N LYS A 197 14.88 -11.97 -0.23
CA LYS A 197 13.60 -12.25 0.40
C LYS A 197 12.72 -11.01 0.52
N LEU A 198 13.29 -9.87 0.90
CA LEU A 198 12.58 -8.60 0.98
C LEU A 198 12.06 -8.17 -0.41
N CYS A 199 12.93 -8.16 -1.42
CA CYS A 199 12.61 -7.64 -2.75
C CYS A 199 11.75 -8.57 -3.60
N TYR A 200 11.86 -9.89 -3.46
CA TYR A 200 11.22 -10.88 -4.36
C TYR A 200 10.25 -11.84 -3.66
N ASP A 201 10.11 -11.75 -2.33
CA ASP A 201 9.34 -12.65 -1.45
C ASP A 201 10.07 -13.94 -1.02
N ASP A 202 9.38 -14.75 -0.21
CA ASP A 202 9.94 -15.94 0.42
C ASP A 202 10.36 -17.00 -0.60
N GLY A 203 11.56 -17.54 -0.41
CA GLY A 203 12.12 -18.56 -1.31
C GLY A 203 13.13 -18.01 -2.30
N TYR A 204 13.40 -16.71 -2.29
CA TYR A 204 14.53 -16.15 -3.02
C TYR A 204 15.80 -16.13 -2.17
N LYS A 205 16.94 -16.41 -2.81
CA LYS A 205 18.30 -16.32 -2.23
C LYS A 205 19.24 -15.55 -3.13
N ALA A 206 20.31 -14.99 -2.58
CA ALA A 206 21.35 -14.36 -3.38
C ALA A 206 22.13 -15.41 -4.19
N SER A 207 22.48 -15.09 -5.42
CA SER A 207 23.38 -15.92 -6.23
C SER A 207 24.79 -15.94 -5.64
N LEU A 208 25.62 -16.94 -5.98
CA LEU A 208 27.00 -17.04 -5.44
C LEU A 208 27.88 -15.81 -5.69
N ASN A 209 27.69 -15.12 -6.83
CA ASN A 209 28.39 -13.88 -7.14
C ASN A 209 27.73 -12.63 -6.54
N LEU A 210 26.62 -12.81 -5.81
CA LEU A 210 25.82 -11.79 -5.13
C LEU A 210 25.31 -10.66 -6.06
N GLN A 211 25.20 -10.94 -7.36
CA GLN A 211 24.74 -9.98 -8.37
C GLN A 211 23.26 -10.13 -8.73
N SER A 212 22.60 -11.20 -8.27
CA SER A 212 21.21 -11.50 -8.60
C SER A 212 20.52 -12.27 -7.47
N CYS A 213 19.19 -12.33 -7.52
CA CYS A 213 18.39 -13.21 -6.68
C CYS A 213 17.88 -14.41 -7.48
N LEU A 214 17.96 -15.59 -6.89
CA LEU A 214 17.50 -16.86 -7.45
C LEU A 214 16.21 -17.30 -6.78
N ASN A 215 15.23 -17.74 -7.56
CA ASN A 215 13.99 -18.32 -7.03
C ASN A 215 14.20 -19.80 -6.70
N CYS A 216 14.45 -20.12 -5.44
CA CYS A 216 14.65 -21.47 -4.95
C CYS A 216 13.36 -22.30 -4.79
N LYS A 217 12.21 -21.68 -5.08
CA LYS A 217 10.89 -22.34 -5.08
C LYS A 217 10.23 -22.30 -6.47
N ALA A 218 11.01 -22.06 -7.52
CA ALA A 218 10.48 -22.09 -8.88
C ALA A 218 9.94 -23.48 -9.20
N THR A 219 8.79 -23.55 -9.88
CA THR A 219 8.15 -24.79 -10.32
C THR A 219 8.45 -25.11 -11.79
N SER A 220 9.29 -24.31 -12.43
CA SER A 220 9.75 -24.51 -13.80
C SER A 220 11.10 -23.82 -14.00
N ASN A 221 11.84 -24.23 -15.04
CA ASN A 221 13.14 -23.68 -15.42
C ASN A 221 14.22 -23.78 -14.31
N LEU A 222 14.10 -24.75 -13.41
CA LEU A 222 15.20 -25.10 -12.52
C LEU A 222 16.34 -25.72 -13.33
N THR A 223 17.56 -25.40 -12.92
CA THR A 223 18.81 -25.95 -13.45
C THR A 223 19.65 -26.41 -12.28
N ASP A 224 20.60 -27.31 -12.50
CA ASP A 224 21.55 -27.77 -11.48
C ASP A 224 22.27 -26.58 -10.81
N LYS A 225 22.58 -25.55 -11.60
CA LYS A 225 23.17 -24.31 -11.07
C LYS A 225 22.23 -23.59 -10.09
N ILE A 226 20.93 -23.56 -10.35
CA ILE A 226 19.97 -22.95 -9.41
C ILE A 226 19.83 -23.85 -8.18
N CYS A 227 19.65 -25.16 -8.38
CA CYS A 227 19.43 -26.12 -7.31
C CYS A 227 20.61 -26.21 -6.33
N SER A 228 21.84 -26.32 -6.82
CA SER A 228 23.06 -26.29 -6.01
C SER A 228 23.21 -24.98 -5.22
N GLN A 229 22.94 -23.82 -5.82
CA GLN A 229 23.02 -22.54 -5.11
C GLN A 229 21.93 -22.40 -4.04
N CYS A 230 20.76 -22.97 -4.28
CA CYS A 230 19.63 -22.89 -3.37
C CYS A 230 19.72 -23.84 -2.18
N ASN A 231 20.24 -25.06 -2.38
CA ASN A 231 20.22 -26.13 -1.38
C ASN A 231 21.59 -26.46 -0.77
N GLY A 232 22.68 -25.88 -1.30
CA GLY A 232 24.04 -26.08 -0.82
C GLY A 232 24.88 -26.99 -1.72
N GLY A 233 26.14 -27.20 -1.34
CA GLY A 233 27.15 -27.93 -2.11
C GLY A 233 27.58 -29.29 -1.52
N ASN A 234 26.93 -29.78 -0.46
CA ASN A 234 27.28 -31.08 0.13
C ASN A 234 26.52 -32.25 -0.50
N ASP A 235 27.19 -33.40 -0.64
CA ASP A 235 26.59 -34.64 -1.15
C ASP A 235 25.31 -35.00 -0.37
N GLY A 236 24.23 -35.28 -1.10
CA GLY A 236 22.91 -35.59 -0.54
C GLY A 236 21.96 -34.39 -0.40
N GLU A 237 22.42 -33.17 -0.66
CA GLU A 237 21.55 -31.99 -0.79
C GLU A 237 20.84 -31.97 -2.16
N LEU A 238 19.73 -31.23 -2.27
CA LEU A 238 18.91 -31.14 -3.49
C LEU A 238 19.59 -30.25 -4.56
N GLN A 239 20.71 -30.72 -5.12
CA GLN A 239 21.60 -29.92 -5.96
C GLN A 239 21.29 -29.97 -7.45
N TYR A 240 20.58 -30.99 -7.91
CA TYR A 240 20.36 -31.24 -9.33
C TYR A 240 18.91 -30.94 -9.69
N ALA A 241 18.66 -30.42 -10.88
CA ALA A 241 17.31 -30.28 -11.39
C ALA A 241 16.85 -31.62 -12.00
N ASN A 242 15.57 -31.96 -11.83
CA ASN A 242 14.99 -33.04 -12.61
C ASN A 242 14.93 -32.67 -14.10
N SER A 243 14.68 -33.65 -14.97
CA SER A 243 14.65 -33.48 -16.43
C SER A 243 13.57 -32.51 -16.92
N GLU A 244 12.59 -32.19 -16.07
CA GLU A 244 11.52 -31.23 -16.38
C GLU A 244 11.83 -29.81 -15.90
N GLY A 245 12.90 -29.63 -15.11
CA GLY A 245 13.22 -28.36 -14.45
C GLY A 245 12.16 -27.91 -13.45
N THR A 246 11.41 -28.85 -12.85
CA THR A 246 10.28 -28.57 -11.94
C THR A 246 10.60 -28.79 -10.48
N ALA A 247 11.64 -29.58 -10.16
CA ALA A 247 12.10 -29.81 -8.80
C ALA A 247 13.62 -29.96 -8.72
N CYS A 248 14.17 -29.62 -7.55
CA CYS A 248 15.55 -29.95 -7.19
C CYS A 248 15.59 -31.31 -6.47
N VAL A 249 16.58 -32.13 -6.78
CA VAL A 249 16.74 -33.52 -6.35
C VAL A 249 18.19 -33.80 -5.95
N ALA A 250 18.39 -34.83 -5.13
CA ALA A 250 19.72 -35.16 -4.59
C ALA A 250 20.59 -36.03 -5.51
N ILE A 251 20.05 -36.45 -6.65
CA ILE A 251 20.71 -37.36 -7.61
C ILE A 251 21.01 -36.58 -8.88
N ASP A 252 22.22 -36.74 -9.41
CA ASP A 252 22.60 -36.21 -10.72
C ASP A 252 21.73 -36.84 -11.82
N CYS A 253 20.85 -36.05 -12.40
CA CYS A 253 19.94 -36.49 -13.45
C CYS A 253 20.57 -36.48 -14.85
N GLU A 254 21.82 -36.04 -14.96
CA GLU A 254 22.64 -36.09 -16.17
C GLU A 254 23.64 -37.26 -16.13
N LYS A 255 23.58 -38.12 -15.09
CA LYS A 255 24.43 -39.31 -15.01
C LYS A 255 24.16 -40.24 -16.21
N GLY A 256 25.17 -40.44 -17.05
CA GLY A 256 25.02 -41.18 -18.31
C GLY A 256 24.83 -42.70 -18.16
N GLU A 257 24.95 -43.25 -16.95
CA GLU A 257 24.88 -44.68 -16.68
C GLU A 257 24.47 -44.96 -15.22
N ASN A 258 24.23 -46.24 -14.91
CA ASN A 258 23.84 -46.73 -13.58
C ASN A 258 22.49 -46.19 -13.08
N TRP A 259 21.55 -45.97 -13.99
CA TRP A 259 20.17 -45.65 -13.63
C TRP A 259 19.49 -46.78 -12.86
N THR A 260 18.83 -46.43 -11.75
CA THR A 260 17.87 -47.27 -11.04
C THR A 260 16.45 -46.75 -11.26
N ASN A 261 15.43 -47.59 -11.03
CA ASN A 261 14.04 -47.14 -11.09
C ASN A 261 13.77 -46.00 -10.09
N ALA A 262 14.42 -46.02 -8.92
CA ALA A 262 14.31 -44.93 -7.95
C ALA A 262 14.85 -43.61 -8.50
N ASP A 263 16.01 -43.64 -9.17
CA ASP A 263 16.58 -42.47 -9.83
C ASP A 263 15.65 -41.97 -10.94
N CYS A 264 15.11 -42.86 -11.78
CA CYS A 264 14.23 -42.49 -12.88
C CYS A 264 12.93 -41.85 -12.41
N ILE A 265 12.32 -42.34 -11.32
CA ILE A 265 11.13 -41.71 -10.73
C ILE A 265 11.42 -40.27 -10.30
N ILE A 266 12.60 -40.03 -9.73
CA ILE A 266 13.01 -38.72 -9.21
C ILE A 266 13.41 -37.77 -10.34
N CYS A 267 14.24 -38.24 -11.27
CA CYS A 267 14.82 -37.44 -12.34
C CYS A 267 13.91 -37.28 -13.55
N ASN A 268 13.08 -38.27 -13.89
CA ASN A 268 12.18 -38.23 -15.04
C ASN A 268 10.82 -38.86 -14.71
N PRO A 269 9.92 -38.11 -14.06
CA PRO A 269 8.62 -38.64 -13.62
C PRO A 269 7.74 -39.21 -14.76
N LYS A 270 7.98 -38.81 -16.01
CA LYS A 270 7.29 -39.34 -17.21
C LYS A 270 7.87 -40.67 -17.70
N ALA A 271 9.08 -41.02 -17.28
CA ALA A 271 9.81 -42.23 -17.65
C ALA A 271 10.36 -42.93 -16.39
N PRO A 272 9.51 -43.52 -15.53
CA PRO A 272 9.91 -43.92 -14.17
C PRO A 272 10.72 -45.24 -14.10
N TYR A 273 11.10 -45.84 -15.23
CA TYR A 273 11.79 -47.13 -15.25
C TYR A 273 13.17 -46.99 -15.88
N ALA A 274 14.19 -47.59 -15.27
CA ALA A 274 15.51 -47.69 -15.88
C ALA A 274 15.51 -48.73 -17.00
N SER A 275 16.27 -48.49 -18.07
CA SER A 275 16.51 -49.47 -19.12
C SER A 275 17.30 -50.68 -18.59
N ASN A 276 17.24 -51.80 -19.31
CA ASN A 276 17.94 -53.03 -18.92
C ASN A 276 19.47 -52.86 -18.84
N ASP A 277 20.04 -52.01 -19.70
CA ASP A 277 21.46 -51.64 -19.71
C ASP A 277 21.78 -50.47 -18.76
N LYS A 278 20.77 -49.94 -18.04
CA LYS A 278 20.88 -48.84 -17.06
C LYS A 278 21.46 -47.54 -17.63
N SER A 279 21.37 -47.33 -18.93
CA SER A 279 21.88 -46.13 -19.62
C SER A 279 20.86 -44.99 -19.68
N ILE A 280 19.56 -45.30 -19.67
CA ILE A 280 18.49 -44.31 -19.83
C ILE A 280 17.25 -44.64 -18.98
N CYS A 281 16.40 -43.64 -18.78
CA CYS A 281 15.05 -43.81 -18.25
C CYS A 281 14.03 -43.95 -19.38
N ILE A 282 13.13 -44.92 -19.26
CA ILE A 282 12.12 -45.25 -20.26
C ILE A 282 10.71 -45.18 -19.68
N SER A 283 9.76 -44.78 -20.51
CA SER A 283 8.34 -44.85 -20.22
C SER A 283 7.79 -46.16 -20.79
N VAL A 284 7.17 -47.00 -19.94
CA VAL A 284 6.41 -48.14 -20.45
C VAL A 284 4.99 -47.66 -20.76
N THR A 285 4.79 -47.15 -21.97
CA THR A 285 3.42 -47.03 -22.49
C THR A 285 2.90 -48.44 -22.72
N PHE A 286 2.20 -48.95 -21.71
CA PHE A 286 1.59 -50.28 -21.65
C PHE A 286 0.67 -50.60 -22.85
N SER A 287 0.29 -49.59 -23.64
CA SER A 287 -0.50 -49.71 -24.87
C SER A 287 0.21 -50.45 -26.01
N GLY A 288 1.55 -50.40 -26.10
CA GLY A 288 2.29 -51.06 -27.19
C GLY A 288 2.48 -52.56 -27.00
N PHE A 289 2.68 -52.99 -25.75
CA PHE A 289 3.01 -54.39 -25.44
C PHE A 289 1.78 -55.31 -25.58
N PHE A 290 0.59 -54.85 -25.20
CA PHE A 290 -0.63 -55.62 -25.47
C PHE A 290 -1.00 -55.61 -26.95
N GLY A 291 -0.78 -54.52 -27.70
CA GLY A 291 -1.08 -54.49 -29.13
C GLY A 291 -0.31 -55.55 -29.93
N LEU A 292 1.00 -55.66 -29.71
CA LEU A 292 1.84 -56.64 -30.40
C LEU A 292 1.60 -58.08 -29.92
N ASN A 293 1.44 -58.30 -28.62
CA ASN A 293 1.12 -59.64 -28.11
C ASN A 293 -0.29 -60.08 -28.53
N TYR A 294 -1.25 -59.17 -28.63
CA TYR A 294 -2.59 -59.48 -29.14
C TYR A 294 -2.54 -59.84 -30.62
N ILE A 295 -1.78 -59.10 -31.45
CA ILE A 295 -1.57 -59.45 -32.87
C ILE A 295 -0.87 -60.80 -33.02
N ILE A 296 0.16 -61.09 -32.23
CA ILE A 296 0.88 -62.37 -32.28
C ILE A 296 -0.01 -63.52 -31.83
N ILE A 297 -0.77 -63.36 -30.73
CA ILE A 297 -1.74 -64.37 -30.28
C ILE A 297 -2.84 -64.57 -31.33
N TYR A 298 -3.35 -63.49 -31.93
CA TYR A 298 -4.39 -63.56 -32.96
C TYR A 298 -3.88 -64.24 -34.24
N LEU A 299 -2.65 -63.97 -34.66
CA LEU A 299 -2.00 -64.65 -35.77
C LEU A 299 -1.77 -66.14 -35.46
N LEU A 300 -1.32 -66.49 -34.25
CA LEU A 300 -1.15 -67.89 -33.84
C LEU A 300 -2.49 -68.66 -33.82
N TYR A 301 -3.60 -68.02 -33.47
CA TYR A 301 -4.94 -68.61 -33.54
C TYR A 301 -5.46 -68.81 -34.97
N LEU A 302 -4.97 -68.05 -35.97
CA LEU A 302 -5.36 -68.21 -37.38
C LEU A 302 -4.61 -69.34 -38.09
N PHE A 303 -3.52 -69.85 -37.49
CA PHE A 303 -2.68 -70.91 -38.07
C PHE A 303 -2.79 -72.26 -37.34
N ILE A 304 -3.78 -72.42 -36.45
CA ILE A 304 -4.19 -73.70 -35.83
C ILE A 304 -5.57 -74.07 -36.38
#